data_AF-A0A2V2RSD8-F1
#
_entry.id   AF-A0A2V2RSD8-F1
#
_cell.length_a   1.000
_cell.length_b   1.000
_cell.length_c   1.000
_cell.angle_alpha   90.00
_cell.angle_beta   90.00
_cell.angle_gamma   90.00
#
_symmetry.space_group_name_H-M   'P 1'
#
loop_
_entity.id
_entity.type
_entity.pdbx_description
1 polymer ?
#
loop_
_entity_poly.entity_id
_entity_poly.type
_entity_poly.pdbx_seq_one_letter_code
_entity_poly.pdbx_strand_id
1 'polypeptide(L)'
;MLTRPKVTEFAATDLVKLQRVPRDVARWQKAQQQVLRNLPGAALANYRELVQRFPGISQLWFELGIAASGNLEFAAAETAFGRAEELSPADANMLVLLGQQYHRLRLLERARACFERAVAANPTSIHAQLSLAAWCERERRLDRAWECVEACVKLQPGNPQALCVRALLLHRKDQNTEAEALLRDLIRRDSADPNVRHSSRHLLALVLDELGQYSEAFRWLCEAKTVLRNPSELTRMQRDYDEADSRRRELLKSLTPEILRRWRQEGPANHIDIQLALLGGHPRSGTTLLEQILGANPAVEAFDEPEAFAQEIWNTLAPMPPAPVLKLATLDGLSKETRIHLRNRYLRSLLRDKRGQGGLTRKVSGDSLNSREFGFQQGTNGNGTHPQLLLDKNPSPTTALYLWLRLFPELKVIIALRDPRDVVISCFFQNLALTPTNANFLSLERTVIHYANLMDVWLRMRELGEFDWIETRYEDLVEHVEVEGKRVTEFVGMPWHPDQAKHHEIARQKFLFAPTFNEVAKPLYNKSVGRWKNYAKELEPIQERLAPYCKAFGYAH
;
A
#
# COMPACT_ATOMS: atom_id res chain seq x y z
N MET A 1 3.56 5.02 -12.21
CA MET A 1 4.14 5.37 -13.53
C MET A 1 3.46 4.67 -14.71
N LEU A 2 2.78 3.52 -14.53
CA LEU A 2 1.92 2.96 -15.58
C LEU A 2 0.47 3.37 -15.30
N THR A 3 -0.12 4.14 -16.20
CA THR A 3 -1.56 4.43 -16.22
C THR A 3 -2.34 3.14 -16.36
N ARG A 4 -3.54 3.07 -15.77
CA ARG A 4 -4.52 2.04 -16.14
C ARG A 4 -4.80 2.22 -17.64
N PRO A 5 -4.62 1.20 -18.49
CA PRO A 5 -5.00 1.33 -19.88
C PRO A 5 -6.51 1.62 -19.95
N LYS A 6 -6.90 2.49 -20.89
CA LYS A 6 -8.30 2.55 -21.32
C LYS A 6 -8.65 1.14 -21.83
N VAL A 7 -9.81 0.64 -21.45
CA VAL A 7 -10.34 -0.73 -21.71
C VAL A 7 -10.61 -0.98 -23.22
N THR A 8 -10.03 -0.18 -24.11
CA THR A 8 -10.38 -0.11 -25.52
C THR A 8 -9.17 -0.48 -26.36
N GLU A 9 -8.86 -1.77 -26.44
CA GLU A 9 -8.20 -2.45 -27.58
C GLU A 9 -7.90 -3.91 -27.19
N PHE A 10 -8.96 -4.69 -27.07
CA PHE A 10 -8.88 -6.17 -27.05
C PHE A 10 -9.24 -6.69 -28.44
N ALA A 11 -8.72 -7.86 -28.80
CA ALA A 11 -9.03 -8.54 -30.06
C ALA A 11 -10.56 -8.55 -30.29
N ALA A 12 -11.01 -7.75 -31.26
CA ALA A 12 -12.40 -7.33 -31.43
C ALA A 12 -13.36 -8.48 -31.80
N THR A 13 -12.85 -9.66 -32.13
CA THR A 13 -13.61 -10.72 -32.79
C THR A 13 -14.57 -11.50 -31.89
N ASP A 14 -14.28 -11.70 -30.61
CA ASP A 14 -15.12 -12.53 -29.73
C ASP A 14 -16.13 -11.73 -28.88
N LEU A 15 -15.82 -10.48 -28.55
CA LEU A 15 -16.77 -9.56 -27.88
C LEU A 15 -18.00 -9.25 -28.75
N VAL A 16 -17.86 -9.30 -30.08
CA VAL A 16 -18.96 -9.10 -31.03
C VAL A 16 -20.10 -10.10 -30.80
N LYS A 17 -19.81 -11.34 -30.36
CA LYS A 17 -20.84 -12.35 -30.07
C LYS A 17 -21.70 -11.95 -28.86
N LEU A 18 -21.06 -11.45 -27.81
CA LEU A 18 -21.74 -10.90 -26.63
C LEU A 18 -22.57 -9.65 -27.01
N GLN A 19 -21.99 -8.77 -27.82
CA GLN A 19 -22.61 -7.50 -28.24
C GLN A 19 -23.89 -7.67 -29.06
N ARG A 20 -24.08 -8.83 -29.70
CA ARG A 20 -25.30 -9.16 -30.45
C ARG A 20 -26.50 -9.54 -29.56
N VAL A 21 -26.28 -9.74 -28.25
CA VAL A 21 -27.36 -10.12 -27.31
C VAL A 21 -27.58 -8.99 -26.30
N PRO A 22 -28.56 -8.09 -26.51
CA PRO A 22 -28.73 -6.88 -25.69
C PRO A 22 -28.86 -7.14 -24.18
N ARG A 23 -29.52 -8.25 -23.81
CA ARG A 23 -29.68 -8.66 -22.41
C ARG A 23 -28.33 -8.96 -21.74
N ASP A 24 -27.39 -9.57 -22.46
CA ASP A 24 -26.08 -9.94 -21.93
C ASP A 24 -25.11 -8.77 -21.91
N VAL A 25 -25.24 -7.84 -22.87
CA VAL A 25 -24.56 -6.55 -22.83
C VAL A 25 -24.99 -5.76 -21.59
N ALA A 26 -26.29 -5.66 -21.33
CA ALA A 26 -26.81 -4.98 -20.15
C ALA A 26 -26.32 -5.64 -18.85
N ARG A 27 -26.24 -6.97 -18.82
CA ARG A 27 -25.68 -7.73 -17.70
C ARG A 27 -24.20 -7.45 -17.50
N TRP A 28 -23.43 -7.40 -18.58
CA TRP A 28 -22.00 -7.11 -18.55
C TRP A 28 -21.72 -5.68 -18.06
N GLN A 29 -22.44 -4.69 -18.58
CA GLN A 29 -22.34 -3.30 -18.13
C GLN A 29 -22.74 -3.14 -16.65
N LYS A 30 -23.80 -3.84 -16.22
CA LYS A 30 -24.21 -3.87 -14.81
C LYS A 30 -23.11 -4.45 -13.92
N ALA A 31 -22.46 -5.54 -14.34
CA ALA A 31 -21.36 -6.16 -13.60
C ALA A 31 -20.16 -5.20 -13.48
N GLN A 32 -19.78 -4.54 -14.59
CA GLN A 32 -18.71 -3.52 -14.59
C GLN A 32 -19.04 -2.37 -13.64
N GLN A 33 -20.27 -1.87 -13.65
CA GLN A 33 -20.71 -0.82 -12.72
C GLN A 33 -20.67 -1.29 -11.26
N GLN A 34 -21.03 -2.55 -10.98
CA GLN A 34 -20.96 -3.14 -9.64
C GLN A 34 -19.52 -3.23 -9.13
N VAL A 35 -18.56 -3.61 -9.99
CA VAL A 35 -17.13 -3.58 -9.65
C VAL A 35 -16.68 -2.16 -9.32
N LEU A 36 -17.06 -1.17 -10.15
CA LEU A 36 -16.74 0.24 -9.91
C LEU A 36 -17.34 0.80 -8.61
N ARG A 37 -18.49 0.27 -8.18
CA ARG A 37 -19.17 0.62 -6.93
C ARG A 37 -18.70 -0.20 -5.72
N ASN A 38 -17.63 -0.99 -5.88
CA ASN A 38 -17.11 -1.87 -4.82
C ASN A 38 -18.14 -2.87 -4.29
N LEU A 39 -18.96 -3.45 -5.18
CA LEU A 39 -19.93 -4.51 -4.89
C LEU A 39 -19.52 -5.83 -5.60
N PRO A 40 -18.37 -6.42 -5.22
CA PRO A 40 -17.77 -7.52 -5.97
C PRO A 40 -18.62 -8.80 -5.95
N GLY A 41 -19.32 -9.11 -4.85
CA GLY A 41 -20.20 -10.28 -4.79
C GLY A 41 -21.38 -10.23 -5.76
N ALA A 42 -21.96 -9.03 -5.96
CA ALA A 42 -23.04 -8.84 -6.93
C ALA A 42 -22.53 -8.90 -8.39
N ALA A 43 -21.33 -8.37 -8.64
CA ALA A 43 -20.67 -8.49 -9.94
C ALA A 43 -20.33 -9.96 -10.26
N LEU A 44 -19.87 -10.72 -9.26
CA LEU A 44 -19.45 -12.10 -9.40
C LEU A 44 -20.57 -13.00 -9.95
N ALA A 45 -21.80 -12.85 -9.45
CA ALA A 45 -22.94 -13.60 -9.95
C ALA A 45 -23.22 -13.34 -11.44
N ASN A 46 -23.11 -12.08 -11.87
CA ASN A 46 -23.28 -11.72 -13.28
C ASN A 46 -22.16 -12.27 -14.16
N TYR A 47 -20.91 -12.17 -13.72
CA TYR A 47 -19.77 -12.69 -14.48
C TYR A 47 -19.78 -14.21 -14.59
N ARG A 48 -20.19 -14.95 -13.54
CA ARG A 48 -20.33 -16.42 -13.58
C ARG A 48 -21.31 -16.88 -14.66
N GLU A 49 -22.44 -16.19 -14.80
CA GLU A 49 -23.40 -16.51 -15.87
C GLU A 49 -22.86 -16.15 -17.26
N LEU A 50 -22.17 -15.01 -17.37
CA LEU A 50 -21.58 -14.56 -18.63
C LEU A 50 -20.50 -15.54 -19.14
N VAL A 51 -19.61 -16.04 -18.27
CA VAL A 51 -18.58 -17.01 -18.68
C VAL A 51 -19.16 -18.39 -19.00
N GLN A 52 -20.30 -18.78 -18.43
CA GLN A 52 -20.99 -20.02 -18.81
C GLN A 52 -21.59 -19.93 -20.21
N ARG A 53 -22.16 -18.77 -20.56
CA ARG A 53 -22.79 -18.55 -21.88
C ARG A 53 -21.79 -18.23 -22.97
N PHE A 54 -20.68 -17.57 -22.61
CA PHE A 54 -19.63 -17.16 -23.54
C PHE A 54 -18.24 -17.61 -23.04
N PRO A 55 -18.00 -18.94 -22.94
CA PRO A 55 -16.79 -19.48 -22.32
C PRO A 55 -15.50 -19.20 -23.11
N GLY A 56 -15.60 -18.75 -24.36
CA GLY A 56 -14.46 -18.40 -25.21
C GLY A 56 -13.99 -16.96 -25.13
N ILE A 57 -14.66 -16.08 -24.37
CA ILE A 57 -14.29 -14.66 -24.30
C ILE A 57 -13.32 -14.45 -23.12
N SER A 58 -12.02 -14.28 -23.41
CA SER A 58 -10.98 -14.08 -22.39
C SER A 58 -11.26 -12.89 -21.48
N GLN A 59 -11.81 -11.79 -22.02
CA GLN A 59 -12.17 -10.59 -21.25
C GLN A 59 -13.16 -10.88 -20.12
N LEU A 60 -14.15 -11.77 -20.34
CA LEU A 60 -15.14 -12.10 -19.31
C LEU A 60 -14.51 -12.90 -18.17
N TRP A 61 -13.56 -13.79 -18.49
CA TRP A 61 -12.78 -14.52 -17.49
C TRP A 61 -11.84 -13.60 -16.71
N PHE A 62 -11.20 -12.65 -17.38
CA PHE A 62 -10.38 -11.63 -16.72
C PHE A 62 -11.21 -10.78 -15.75
N GLU A 63 -12.35 -10.26 -16.18
CA GLU A 63 -13.24 -9.47 -15.31
C GLU A 63 -13.90 -10.30 -14.20
N LEU A 64 -14.22 -11.57 -14.45
CA LEU A 64 -14.62 -12.52 -13.41
C LEU A 64 -13.52 -12.66 -12.36
N GLY A 65 -12.26 -12.77 -12.78
CA GLY A 65 -11.12 -12.86 -11.89
C GLY A 65 -10.98 -11.60 -11.01
N ILE A 66 -11.19 -10.41 -11.56
CA ILE A 66 -11.22 -9.15 -10.80
C ILE A 66 -12.36 -9.17 -9.77
N ALA A 67 -13.58 -9.54 -10.17
CA ALA A 67 -14.72 -9.60 -9.27
C ALA A 67 -14.54 -10.64 -8.16
N ALA A 68 -14.01 -11.83 -8.50
CA ALA A 68 -13.70 -12.89 -7.56
C ALA A 68 -12.61 -12.45 -6.56
N SER A 69 -11.56 -11.79 -7.05
CA SER A 69 -10.52 -11.21 -6.19
C SER A 69 -11.09 -10.17 -5.24
N GLY A 70 -11.99 -9.29 -5.71
CA GLY A 70 -12.68 -8.32 -4.86
C GLY A 70 -13.60 -8.97 -3.83
N ASN A 71 -14.19 -10.14 -4.14
CA ASN A 71 -15.06 -10.89 -3.23
C ASN A 71 -14.31 -11.86 -2.31
N LEU A 72 -12.97 -11.79 -2.30
CA LEU A 72 -12.07 -12.68 -1.58
C LEU A 72 -12.11 -14.16 -2.00
N GLU A 73 -12.64 -14.46 -3.19
CA GLU A 73 -12.63 -15.80 -3.77
C GLU A 73 -11.37 -16.03 -4.61
N PHE A 74 -10.20 -16.01 -3.97
CA PHE A 74 -8.92 -15.98 -4.68
C PHE A 74 -8.64 -17.21 -5.54
N ALA A 75 -9.02 -18.40 -5.08
CA ALA A 75 -8.89 -19.61 -5.88
C ALA A 75 -9.74 -19.54 -7.17
N ALA A 76 -10.95 -18.97 -7.07
CA ALA A 76 -11.79 -18.71 -8.24
C ALA A 76 -11.20 -17.60 -9.12
N ALA A 77 -10.59 -16.57 -8.51
CA ALA A 77 -9.91 -15.51 -9.24
C ALA A 77 -8.72 -16.05 -10.05
N GLU A 78 -7.87 -16.86 -9.43
CA GLU A 78 -6.73 -17.49 -10.07
C GLU A 78 -7.16 -18.43 -11.21
N THR A 79 -8.20 -19.24 -10.97
CA THR A 79 -8.80 -20.10 -12.00
C THR A 79 -9.30 -19.27 -13.18
N ALA A 80 -10.00 -18.18 -12.92
CA ALA A 80 -10.52 -17.30 -13.96
C ALA A 80 -9.41 -16.58 -14.74
N PHE A 81 -8.36 -16.10 -14.06
CA PHE A 81 -7.19 -15.53 -14.71
C PHE A 81 -6.44 -16.55 -15.55
N GLY A 82 -6.26 -17.78 -15.05
CA GLY A 82 -5.67 -18.88 -15.82
C GLY A 82 -6.47 -19.19 -17.08
N ARG A 83 -7.81 -19.16 -17.00
CA ARG A 83 -8.65 -19.34 -18.18
C ARG A 83 -8.55 -18.20 -19.19
N ALA A 84 -8.43 -16.95 -18.73
CA ALA A 84 -8.17 -15.81 -19.61
C ALA A 84 -6.80 -15.94 -20.30
N GLU A 85 -5.80 -16.44 -19.60
CA GLU A 85 -4.45 -16.72 -20.12
C GLU A 85 -4.45 -17.81 -21.21
N GLU A 86 -5.18 -18.91 -20.99
CA GLU A 86 -5.35 -20.01 -21.96
C GLU A 86 -6.03 -19.57 -23.25
N LEU A 87 -7.02 -18.67 -23.14
CA LEU A 87 -7.78 -18.15 -24.29
C LEU A 87 -7.01 -17.08 -25.08
N SER A 88 -5.98 -16.49 -24.47
CA SER A 88 -5.19 -15.40 -25.06
C SER A 88 -3.69 -15.58 -24.82
N PRO A 89 -3.09 -16.73 -25.21
CA PRO A 89 -1.75 -17.12 -24.80
C PRO A 89 -0.63 -16.25 -25.39
N ALA A 90 -0.92 -15.53 -26.48
CA ALA A 90 -0.01 -14.64 -27.20
C ALA A 90 -0.58 -13.21 -27.38
N ASP A 91 -1.62 -12.84 -26.64
CA ASP A 91 -2.11 -11.46 -26.63
C ASP A 91 -1.26 -10.64 -25.63
N ALA A 92 -0.34 -9.84 -26.16
CA ALA A 92 0.54 -9.01 -25.34
C ALA A 92 -0.21 -8.08 -24.39
N ASN A 93 -1.37 -7.54 -24.79
CA ASN A 93 -2.15 -6.63 -23.94
C ASN A 93 -2.81 -7.39 -22.78
N MET A 94 -3.43 -8.54 -23.08
CA MET A 94 -4.03 -9.39 -22.04
C MET A 94 -2.97 -9.92 -21.06
N LEU A 95 -1.81 -10.34 -21.57
CA LEU A 95 -0.69 -10.79 -20.74
C LEU A 95 -0.18 -9.70 -19.80
N VAL A 96 -0.06 -8.45 -20.26
CA VAL A 96 0.29 -7.31 -19.36
C VAL A 96 -0.77 -7.13 -18.27
N LEU A 97 -2.05 -7.19 -18.62
CA LEU A 97 -3.14 -7.03 -17.65
C LEU A 97 -3.19 -8.15 -16.61
N LEU A 98 -2.99 -9.40 -17.05
CA LEU A 98 -2.87 -10.56 -16.17
C LEU A 98 -1.65 -10.44 -15.26
N GLY A 99 -0.50 -10.02 -15.80
CA GLY A 99 0.71 -9.76 -15.01
C GLY A 99 0.46 -8.75 -13.89
N GLN A 100 -0.28 -7.68 -14.18
CA GLN A 100 -0.70 -6.70 -13.18
C GLN A 100 -1.64 -7.30 -12.11
N GLN A 101 -2.57 -8.19 -12.48
CA GLN A 101 -3.45 -8.83 -11.49
C GLN A 101 -2.71 -9.87 -10.65
N TYR A 102 -1.85 -10.69 -11.25
CA TYR A 102 -1.01 -11.63 -10.51
C TYR A 102 -0.09 -10.91 -9.54
N HIS A 103 0.46 -9.75 -9.91
CA HIS A 103 1.21 -8.91 -8.99
C HIS A 103 0.35 -8.43 -7.80
N ARG A 104 -0.90 -7.98 -8.05
CA ARG A 104 -1.83 -7.63 -6.97
C ARG A 104 -2.16 -8.81 -6.06
N LEU A 105 -2.28 -10.01 -6.62
CA LEU A 105 -2.46 -11.27 -5.90
C LEU A 105 -1.18 -11.81 -5.24
N ARG A 106 -0.05 -11.09 -5.35
CA ARG A 106 1.28 -11.50 -4.85
C ARG A 106 1.81 -12.81 -5.47
N LEU A 107 1.30 -13.20 -6.64
CA LEU A 107 1.81 -14.31 -7.44
C LEU A 107 2.93 -13.81 -8.35
N LEU A 108 4.09 -13.51 -7.74
CA LEU A 108 5.19 -12.76 -8.37
C LEU A 108 5.79 -13.47 -9.59
N GLU A 109 6.03 -14.78 -9.50
CA GLU A 109 6.57 -15.56 -10.62
C GLU A 109 5.60 -15.60 -11.81
N ARG A 110 4.29 -15.74 -11.53
CA ARG A 110 3.27 -15.67 -12.59
C ARG A 110 3.20 -14.27 -13.21
N ALA A 111 3.31 -13.23 -12.38
CA ALA A 111 3.33 -11.85 -12.86
C ALA A 111 4.53 -11.60 -13.80
N ARG A 112 5.72 -12.03 -13.38
CA ARG A 112 6.95 -11.96 -14.18
C ARG A 112 6.80 -12.70 -15.51
N ALA A 113 6.35 -13.96 -15.46
CA ALA A 113 6.17 -14.78 -16.66
C ALA A 113 5.21 -14.13 -17.66
N CYS A 114 4.12 -13.51 -17.18
CA CYS A 114 3.20 -12.75 -18.02
C CYS A 114 3.89 -11.56 -18.73
N PHE A 115 4.69 -10.76 -18.01
CA PHE A 115 5.39 -9.62 -18.63
C PHE A 115 6.45 -10.05 -19.64
N GLU A 116 7.23 -11.11 -19.33
CA GLU A 116 8.24 -11.65 -20.24
C GLU A 116 7.58 -12.21 -21.52
N ARG A 117 6.46 -12.95 -21.37
CA ARG A 117 5.68 -13.45 -22.51
C ARG A 117 5.00 -12.35 -23.32
N ALA A 118 4.54 -11.28 -22.68
CA ALA A 118 3.96 -10.14 -23.41
C ALA A 118 4.97 -9.51 -24.36
N VAL A 119 6.22 -9.34 -23.92
CA VAL A 119 7.31 -8.86 -24.77
C VAL A 119 7.68 -9.87 -25.85
N ALA A 120 7.71 -11.17 -25.53
CA ALA A 120 7.98 -12.20 -26.53
C ALA A 120 6.89 -12.26 -27.62
N ALA A 121 5.62 -12.09 -27.24
CA ALA A 121 4.49 -12.10 -28.15
C ALA A 121 4.46 -10.87 -29.08
N ASN A 122 4.87 -9.70 -28.58
CA ASN A 122 5.05 -8.51 -29.41
C ASN A 122 6.28 -7.70 -28.96
N PRO A 123 7.47 -7.99 -29.55
CA PRO A 123 8.71 -7.31 -29.19
C PRO A 123 8.71 -5.80 -29.49
N THR A 124 7.84 -5.36 -30.40
CA THR A 124 7.70 -3.96 -30.81
C THR A 124 6.68 -3.17 -29.98
N SER A 125 5.96 -3.83 -29.07
CA SER A 125 5.01 -3.16 -28.20
C SER A 125 5.72 -2.34 -27.13
N ILE A 126 5.67 -1.01 -27.26
CA ILE A 126 6.16 -0.07 -26.25
C ILE A 126 5.52 -0.35 -24.88
N HIS A 127 4.21 -0.65 -24.85
CA HIS A 127 3.51 -0.92 -23.61
C HIS A 127 4.02 -2.17 -22.88
N ALA A 128 4.24 -3.27 -23.63
CA ALA A 128 4.77 -4.51 -23.06
C ALA A 128 6.21 -4.33 -22.55
N GLN A 129 7.06 -3.68 -23.35
CA GLN A 129 8.45 -3.39 -22.99
C GLN A 129 8.55 -2.50 -21.74
N LEU A 130 7.77 -1.42 -21.65
CA LEU A 130 7.76 -0.54 -20.47
C LEU A 130 7.17 -1.24 -19.25
N SER A 131 6.20 -2.14 -19.43
CA SER A 131 5.65 -2.95 -18.33
C SER A 131 6.68 -3.92 -17.76
N LEU A 132 7.44 -4.61 -18.63
CA LEU A 132 8.54 -5.48 -18.22
C LEU A 132 9.70 -4.68 -17.60
N ALA A 133 10.03 -3.49 -18.13
CA ALA A 133 11.04 -2.62 -17.55
C ALA A 133 10.67 -2.18 -16.13
N ALA A 134 9.41 -1.77 -15.92
CA ALA A 134 8.90 -1.39 -14.60
C ALA A 134 8.86 -2.57 -13.62
N TRP A 135 8.69 -3.79 -14.11
CA TRP A 135 8.80 -5.01 -13.30
C TRP A 135 10.26 -5.31 -12.92
N CYS A 136 11.17 -5.30 -13.90
CA CYS A 136 12.59 -5.56 -13.68
C CYS A 136 13.24 -4.52 -12.74
N GLU A 137 12.83 -3.25 -12.82
CA GLU A 137 13.28 -2.21 -11.87
C GLU A 137 12.90 -2.55 -10.42
N ARG A 138 11.68 -3.05 -10.20
CA ARG A 138 11.21 -3.50 -8.87
C ARG A 138 11.99 -4.71 -8.37
N GLU A 139 12.29 -5.65 -9.25
CA GLU A 139 13.15 -6.82 -8.97
C GLU A 139 14.65 -6.47 -8.85
N ARG A 140 15.04 -5.19 -9.00
CA ARG A 140 16.44 -4.73 -9.06
C ARG A 140 17.27 -5.34 -10.19
N ARG A 141 16.62 -5.89 -11.21
CA ARG A 141 17.25 -6.35 -12.46
C ARG A 141 17.42 -5.15 -13.40
N LEU A 142 18.24 -4.18 -12.97
CA LEU A 142 18.38 -2.89 -13.65
C LEU A 142 18.89 -3.00 -15.09
N ASP A 143 19.74 -3.99 -15.39
CA ASP A 143 20.24 -4.21 -16.75
C ASP A 143 19.14 -4.71 -17.69
N ARG A 144 18.31 -5.65 -17.21
CA ARG A 144 17.16 -6.10 -18.00
C ARG A 144 16.12 -4.99 -18.18
N ALA A 145 15.90 -4.17 -17.15
CA ALA A 145 15.06 -2.98 -17.27
C ALA A 145 15.60 -2.00 -18.32
N TRP A 146 16.93 -1.81 -18.33
CA TRP A 146 17.62 -0.95 -19.29
C TRP A 146 17.46 -1.44 -20.72
N GLU A 147 17.66 -2.74 -20.97
CA GLU A 147 17.46 -3.34 -22.30
C GLU A 147 16.05 -3.10 -22.86
N CYS A 148 15.01 -3.28 -22.02
CA CYS A 148 13.63 -3.03 -22.40
C CYS A 148 13.37 -1.57 -22.76
N VAL A 149 13.91 -0.64 -21.97
CA VAL A 149 13.74 0.81 -22.23
C VAL A 149 14.51 1.25 -23.46
N GLU A 150 15.73 0.76 -23.67
CA GLU A 150 16.52 1.05 -24.87
C GLU A 150 15.85 0.48 -26.12
N ALA A 151 15.17 -0.66 -26.03
CA ALA A 151 14.33 -1.16 -27.12
C ALA A 151 13.19 -0.19 -27.45
N CYS A 152 12.51 0.37 -26.45
CA CYS A 152 11.50 1.41 -26.67
C CYS A 152 12.08 2.66 -27.34
N VAL A 153 13.23 3.13 -26.88
CA VAL A 153 13.89 4.33 -27.42
C VAL A 153 14.38 4.11 -28.85
N LYS A 154 14.85 2.90 -29.20
CA LYS A 154 15.20 2.54 -30.58
C LYS A 154 13.99 2.57 -31.52
N LEU A 155 12.86 2.05 -31.05
CA LEU A 155 11.61 2.02 -31.83
C LEU A 155 11.00 3.42 -31.99
N GLN A 156 11.01 4.22 -30.92
CA GLN A 156 10.46 5.56 -30.91
C GLN A 156 11.32 6.49 -30.03
N PRO A 157 12.36 7.14 -30.61
CA PRO A 157 13.32 7.96 -29.85
C PRO A 157 12.71 9.12 -29.06
N GLY A 158 11.57 9.63 -29.53
CA GLY A 158 10.83 10.71 -28.88
C GLY A 158 9.76 10.28 -27.89
N ASN A 159 9.61 8.97 -27.61
CA ASN A 159 8.54 8.49 -26.73
C ASN A 159 8.71 9.05 -25.31
N PRO A 160 7.81 9.93 -24.83
CA PRO A 160 8.02 10.64 -23.56
C PRO A 160 8.03 9.71 -22.35
N GLN A 161 7.26 8.61 -22.40
CA GLN A 161 7.19 7.63 -21.32
C GLN A 161 8.48 6.81 -21.23
N ALA A 162 9.02 6.36 -22.37
CA ALA A 162 10.29 5.63 -22.42
C ALA A 162 11.45 6.49 -21.93
N LEU A 163 11.53 7.76 -22.35
CA LEU A 163 12.56 8.69 -21.87
C LEU A 163 12.47 8.94 -20.36
N CYS A 164 11.25 9.02 -19.82
CA CYS A 164 11.05 9.19 -18.38
C CYS A 164 11.50 7.95 -17.58
N VAL A 165 11.21 6.74 -18.07
CA VAL A 165 11.71 5.49 -17.46
C VAL A 165 13.24 5.37 -17.62
N ARG A 166 13.80 5.81 -18.74
CA ARG A 166 15.27 5.85 -18.94
C ARG A 166 15.94 6.75 -17.91
N ALA A 167 15.42 7.94 -17.68
CA ALA A 167 15.90 8.84 -16.64
C ALA A 167 15.80 8.22 -15.23
N LEU A 168 14.72 7.49 -14.95
CA LEU A 168 14.58 6.76 -13.69
C LEU A 168 15.69 5.72 -13.53
N LEU A 169 15.99 4.95 -14.56
CA LEU A 169 17.05 3.94 -14.52
C LEU A 169 18.45 4.57 -14.40
N LEU A 170 18.71 5.70 -15.05
CA LEU A 170 19.95 6.49 -14.87
C LEU A 170 20.12 6.89 -13.40
N HIS A 171 19.07 7.46 -12.80
CA HIS A 171 19.06 7.81 -11.38
C HIS A 171 19.30 6.58 -10.47
N ARG A 172 18.68 5.44 -10.78
CA ARG A 172 18.91 4.16 -10.04
C ARG A 172 20.33 3.61 -10.17
N LYS A 173 21.03 3.96 -11.26
CA LYS A 173 22.45 3.63 -11.51
C LYS A 173 23.40 4.72 -10.99
N ASP A 174 22.91 5.64 -10.16
CA ASP A 174 23.64 6.81 -9.62
C ASP A 174 24.21 7.76 -10.70
N GLN A 175 23.73 7.68 -11.95
CA GLN A 175 24.08 8.58 -13.07
C GLN A 175 23.21 9.84 -13.07
N ASN A 176 23.22 10.56 -11.94
CA ASN A 176 22.30 11.67 -11.66
C ASN A 176 22.44 12.85 -12.63
N THR A 177 23.66 13.18 -13.09
CA THR A 177 23.88 14.27 -14.05
C THR A 177 23.25 13.98 -15.42
N GLU A 178 23.35 12.74 -15.91
CA GLU A 178 22.72 12.33 -17.16
C GLU A 178 21.19 12.28 -17.01
N ALA A 179 20.69 11.80 -15.88
CA ALA A 179 19.27 11.79 -15.56
C ALA A 179 18.70 13.22 -15.54
N GLU A 180 19.39 14.16 -14.91
CA GLU A 180 19.02 15.58 -14.85
C GLU A 180 18.90 16.17 -16.26
N ALA A 181 19.93 16.02 -17.09
CA ALA A 181 19.96 16.55 -18.45
C ALA A 181 18.78 16.02 -19.29
N LEU A 182 18.52 14.72 -19.21
CA LEU A 182 17.40 14.07 -19.91
C LEU A 182 16.04 14.57 -19.42
N LEU A 183 15.87 14.75 -18.10
CA LEU A 183 14.62 15.22 -17.51
C LEU A 183 14.33 16.68 -17.86
N ARG A 184 15.35 17.54 -17.83
CA ARG A 184 15.21 18.94 -18.26
C ARG A 184 14.80 19.03 -19.73
N ASP A 185 15.40 18.21 -20.59
CA ASP A 185 15.01 18.13 -21.99
C ASP A 185 13.56 17.64 -22.17
N LEU A 186 13.17 16.57 -21.45
CA LEU A 186 11.81 16.04 -21.48
C LEU A 186 10.76 17.05 -21.00
N ILE A 187 11.07 17.82 -19.95
CA ILE A 187 10.20 18.88 -19.44
C ILE A 187 10.08 20.02 -20.47
N ARG A 188 11.18 20.40 -21.14
CA ARG A 188 11.20 21.44 -22.18
C ARG A 188 10.35 21.07 -23.39
N ARG A 189 10.31 19.78 -23.76
CA ARG A 189 9.47 19.26 -24.87
C ARG A 189 7.97 19.26 -24.56
N ASP A 190 7.58 19.50 -23.30
CA ASP A 190 6.21 19.57 -22.79
C ASP A 190 5.27 18.48 -23.33
N SER A 191 5.46 17.25 -22.84
CA SER A 191 4.62 16.12 -23.22
C SER A 191 3.13 16.41 -23.05
N ALA A 192 2.31 16.01 -24.04
CA ALA A 192 0.85 16.09 -23.94
C ALA A 192 0.28 15.19 -22.82
N ASP A 193 0.99 14.14 -22.41
CA ASP A 193 0.59 13.25 -21.32
C ASP A 193 0.84 13.89 -19.93
N PRO A 194 -0.22 14.20 -19.15
CA PRO A 194 -0.07 14.75 -17.81
C PRO A 194 0.74 13.86 -16.87
N ASN A 195 0.71 12.53 -17.03
CA ASN A 195 1.46 11.62 -16.19
C ASN A 195 2.96 11.73 -16.44
N VAL A 196 3.37 11.92 -17.69
CA VAL A 196 4.78 12.18 -18.03
C VAL A 196 5.19 13.55 -17.52
N ARG A 197 4.36 14.59 -17.68
CA ARG A 197 4.64 15.93 -17.14
C ARG A 197 4.83 15.92 -15.63
N HIS A 198 3.97 15.20 -14.90
CA HIS A 198 4.09 15.03 -13.46
C HIS A 198 5.34 14.22 -13.09
N SER A 199 5.50 13.03 -13.67
CA SER A 199 6.56 12.09 -13.29
C SER A 199 7.96 12.60 -13.60
N SER A 200 8.13 13.33 -14.72
CA SER A 200 9.42 13.94 -15.09
C SER A 200 9.83 15.05 -14.12
N ARG A 201 8.92 15.97 -13.77
CA ARG A 201 9.17 17.03 -12.78
C ARG A 201 9.44 16.45 -11.39
N HIS A 202 8.66 15.44 -11.00
CA HIS A 202 8.86 14.77 -9.72
C HIS A 202 10.22 14.07 -9.66
N LEU A 203 10.59 13.31 -10.69
CA LEU A 203 11.88 12.64 -10.74
C LEU A 203 13.05 13.64 -10.81
N LEU A 204 12.89 14.77 -11.51
CA LEU A 204 13.89 15.83 -11.53
C LEU A 204 14.12 16.39 -10.12
N ALA A 205 13.05 16.59 -9.34
CA ALA A 205 13.19 16.98 -7.94
C ALA A 205 13.98 15.97 -7.10
N LEU A 206 13.75 14.66 -7.30
CA LEU A 206 14.53 13.61 -6.60
C LEU A 206 16.01 13.61 -7.01
N VAL A 207 16.29 13.77 -8.31
CA VAL A 207 17.67 13.84 -8.82
C VAL A 207 18.39 15.07 -8.28
N LEU A 208 17.74 16.22 -8.24
CA LEU A 208 18.31 17.47 -7.69
C LEU A 208 18.53 17.39 -6.18
N ASP A 209 17.65 16.71 -5.44
CA ASP A 209 17.83 16.44 -4.01
C ASP A 209 19.09 15.59 -3.75
N GLU A 210 19.33 14.55 -4.54
CA GLU A 210 20.59 13.76 -4.46
C GLU A 210 21.82 14.58 -4.86
N LEU A 211 21.69 15.53 -5.79
CA LEU A 211 22.77 16.44 -6.19
C LEU A 211 22.98 17.61 -5.21
N GLY A 212 22.21 17.69 -4.12
CA GLY A 212 22.32 18.76 -3.12
C GLY A 212 21.71 20.10 -3.54
N GLN A 213 20.95 20.15 -4.63
CA GLN A 213 20.32 21.35 -5.18
C GLN A 213 18.91 21.56 -4.59
N TYR A 214 18.82 21.74 -3.27
CA TYR A 214 17.58 21.63 -2.51
C TYR A 214 16.48 22.64 -2.88
N SER A 215 16.81 23.92 -3.04
CA SER A 215 15.81 24.93 -3.41
C SER A 215 15.22 24.67 -4.81
N GLU A 216 16.03 24.18 -5.76
CA GLU A 216 15.52 23.82 -7.08
C GLU A 216 14.71 22.52 -7.03
N ALA A 217 15.17 21.53 -6.26
CA ALA A 217 14.42 20.30 -6.01
C ALA A 217 13.01 20.60 -5.48
N PHE A 218 12.91 21.47 -4.47
CA PHE A 218 11.63 21.88 -3.90
C PHE A 218 10.72 22.57 -4.93
N ARG A 219 11.27 23.48 -5.74
CA ARG A 219 10.51 24.15 -6.82
C ARG A 219 9.92 23.13 -7.79
N TRP A 220 10.72 22.18 -8.29
CA TRP A 220 10.23 21.15 -9.21
C TRP A 220 9.22 20.20 -8.57
N LEU A 221 9.35 19.92 -7.28
CA LEU A 221 8.38 19.12 -6.53
C LEU A 221 7.02 19.83 -6.43
N CYS A 222 7.03 21.14 -6.15
CA CYS A 222 5.83 21.98 -6.20
C CYS A 222 5.19 21.96 -7.59
N GLU A 223 5.98 22.17 -8.65
CA GLU A 223 5.47 22.13 -10.03
C GLU A 223 4.88 20.76 -10.37
N ALA A 224 5.55 19.66 -10.03
CA ALA A 224 5.02 18.32 -10.26
C ALA A 224 3.63 18.13 -9.61
N LYS A 225 3.45 18.64 -8.39
CA LYS A 225 2.18 18.56 -7.66
C LYS A 225 1.08 19.45 -8.25
N THR A 226 1.42 20.53 -8.95
CA THR A 226 0.42 21.36 -9.65
C THR A 226 -0.17 20.66 -10.87
N VAL A 227 0.61 19.82 -11.58
CA VAL A 227 0.15 19.09 -12.77
C VAL A 227 -1.01 18.15 -12.45
N LEU A 228 -1.06 17.61 -11.22
CA LEU A 228 -2.09 16.67 -10.77
C LEU A 228 -3.38 17.38 -10.30
N ARG A 229 -3.42 18.70 -10.26
CA ARG A 229 -4.55 19.45 -9.69
C ARG A 229 -5.63 19.65 -10.75
N ASN A 230 -6.60 18.74 -10.81
CA ASN A 230 -7.94 19.13 -11.25
C ASN A 230 -8.61 19.88 -10.08
N PRO A 231 -8.85 21.21 -10.17
CA PRO A 231 -9.25 22.01 -9.01
C PRO A 231 -10.56 21.56 -8.35
N SER A 232 -11.54 21.13 -9.15
CA SER A 232 -12.85 20.70 -8.64
C SER A 232 -12.75 19.36 -7.89
N GLU A 233 -12.03 18.39 -8.47
CA GLU A 233 -11.78 17.09 -7.84
C GLU A 233 -10.94 17.23 -6.57
N LEU A 234 -9.89 18.07 -6.62
CA LEU A 234 -9.03 18.32 -5.46
C LEU A 234 -9.83 18.96 -4.31
N THR A 235 -10.62 19.99 -4.61
CA THR A 235 -11.45 20.67 -3.60
C THR A 235 -12.44 19.69 -2.96
N ARG A 236 -13.06 18.82 -3.76
CA ARG A 236 -13.94 17.76 -3.26
C ARG A 236 -13.19 16.78 -2.36
N MET A 237 -12.04 16.26 -2.80
CA MET A 237 -11.23 15.32 -2.04
C MET A 237 -10.78 15.90 -0.68
N GLN A 238 -10.37 17.18 -0.66
CA GLN A 238 -9.98 17.86 0.57
C GLN A 238 -11.17 18.07 1.51
N ARG A 239 -12.34 18.44 0.98
CA ARG A 239 -13.58 18.52 1.76
C ARG A 239 -13.97 17.18 2.35
N ASP A 240 -13.98 16.12 1.54
CA ASP A 240 -14.32 14.76 1.98
C ASP A 240 -13.39 14.31 3.13
N TYR A 241 -12.10 14.66 3.03
CA TYR A 241 -11.12 14.42 4.08
C TYR A 241 -11.39 15.25 5.35
N ASP A 242 -11.65 16.55 5.23
CA ASP A 242 -11.90 17.45 6.38
C ASP A 242 -13.20 17.06 7.11
N GLU A 243 -14.25 16.66 6.39
CA GLU A 243 -15.49 16.13 6.97
C GLU A 243 -15.27 14.78 7.67
N ALA A 244 -14.43 13.90 7.13
CA ALA A 244 -14.06 12.64 7.78
C ALA A 244 -13.24 12.89 9.08
N ASP A 245 -12.28 13.82 9.04
CA ASP A 245 -11.50 14.23 10.20
C ASP A 245 -12.38 14.85 11.30
N SER A 246 -13.28 15.77 10.94
CA SER A 246 -14.21 16.41 11.88
C SER A 246 -15.08 15.38 12.62
N ARG A 247 -15.64 14.40 11.89
CA ARG A 247 -16.41 13.29 12.47
C ARG A 247 -15.57 12.44 13.42
N ARG A 248 -14.32 12.15 13.03
CA ARG A 248 -13.38 11.42 13.89
C ARG A 248 -13.05 12.19 15.16
N ARG A 249 -12.78 13.49 15.07
CA ARG A 249 -12.51 14.34 16.25
C ARG A 249 -13.69 14.33 17.21
N GLU A 250 -14.91 14.37 16.71
CA GLU A 250 -16.11 14.30 17.55
C GLU A 250 -16.23 12.95 18.26
N LEU A 251 -15.96 11.84 17.58
CA LEU A 251 -15.90 10.52 18.21
C LEU A 251 -14.82 10.46 19.30
N LEU A 252 -13.62 10.98 19.04
CA LEU A 252 -12.51 10.97 20.00
C LEU A 252 -12.81 11.78 21.28
N LYS A 253 -13.58 12.87 21.17
CA LYS A 253 -14.05 13.62 22.35
C LYS A 253 -14.99 12.80 23.22
N SER A 254 -15.79 11.93 22.62
CA SER A 254 -16.74 11.08 23.36
C SER A 254 -16.09 9.88 24.05
N LEU A 255 -14.85 9.52 23.68
CA LEU A 255 -14.10 8.44 24.33
C LEU A 255 -13.56 8.89 25.69
N THR A 256 -13.66 7.99 26.67
CA THR A 256 -13.13 8.16 28.04
C THR A 256 -12.32 6.92 28.45
N PRO A 257 -11.43 7.02 29.45
CA PRO A 257 -10.70 5.87 29.98
C PRO A 257 -11.62 4.73 30.43
N GLU A 258 -12.77 5.05 31.04
CA GLU A 258 -13.74 4.05 31.51
C GLU A 258 -14.30 3.20 30.37
N ILE A 259 -14.52 3.81 29.20
CA ILE A 259 -14.98 3.08 28.00
C ILE A 259 -13.90 2.10 27.53
N LEU A 260 -12.65 2.54 27.41
CA LEU A 260 -11.55 1.68 26.98
C LEU A 260 -11.28 0.56 27.99
N ARG A 261 -11.31 0.87 29.28
CA ARG A 261 -11.19 -0.12 30.37
C ARG A 261 -12.28 -1.17 30.29
N ARG A 262 -13.54 -0.76 30.05
CA ARG A 262 -14.65 -1.69 29.86
C ARG A 262 -14.44 -2.59 28.64
N TRP A 263 -14.03 -2.04 27.50
CA TRP A 263 -13.73 -2.85 26.31
C TRP A 263 -12.61 -3.85 26.58
N ARG A 264 -11.59 -3.47 27.37
CA ARG A 264 -10.51 -4.38 27.79
C ARG A 264 -11.02 -5.48 28.73
N GLN A 265 -11.91 -5.16 29.65
CA GLN A 265 -12.53 -6.11 30.58
C GLN A 265 -13.50 -7.09 29.89
N GLU A 266 -14.20 -6.66 28.82
CA GLU A 266 -14.99 -7.57 27.97
C GLU A 266 -14.12 -8.66 27.33
N GLY A 267 -12.83 -8.37 27.12
CA GLY A 267 -11.88 -9.27 26.50
C GLY A 267 -12.14 -9.53 25.00
N PRO A 268 -11.28 -10.33 24.36
CA PRO A 268 -11.45 -10.70 22.96
C PRO A 268 -12.78 -11.44 22.74
N ALA A 269 -13.48 -11.09 21.65
CA ALA A 269 -14.78 -11.70 21.34
C ALA A 269 -14.69 -13.23 21.05
N ASN A 270 -13.54 -13.67 20.53
CA ASN A 270 -13.15 -15.07 20.35
C ASN A 270 -11.65 -15.25 20.55
N HIS A 271 -11.25 -16.47 20.93
CA HIS A 271 -9.86 -16.85 21.10
C HIS A 271 -9.15 -17.00 19.75
N ILE A 272 -7.89 -16.57 19.71
CA ILE A 272 -6.99 -16.62 18.56
C ILE A 272 -5.63 -17.06 19.09
N ASP A 273 -5.11 -18.19 18.60
CA ASP A 273 -3.87 -18.81 19.10
C ASP A 273 -2.59 -18.03 18.74
N ILE A 274 -2.71 -16.96 17.96
CA ILE A 274 -1.59 -16.14 17.48
C ILE A 274 -1.79 -14.71 17.96
N GLN A 275 -0.75 -14.13 18.56
CA GLN A 275 -0.80 -12.75 19.03
C GLN A 275 -0.86 -11.78 17.85
N LEU A 276 -1.60 -10.69 17.99
CA LEU A 276 -1.63 -9.60 17.01
C LEU A 276 -0.98 -8.34 17.61
N ALA A 277 -0.16 -7.67 16.82
CA ALA A 277 0.35 -6.34 17.12
C ALA A 277 0.13 -5.40 15.93
N LEU A 278 -0.14 -4.13 16.23
CA LEU A 278 -0.22 -3.05 15.25
C LEU A 278 1.06 -2.22 15.35
N LEU A 279 1.77 -2.07 14.24
CA LEU A 279 2.80 -1.05 14.08
C LEU A 279 2.21 0.16 13.34
N GLY A 280 1.80 1.15 14.14
CA GLY A 280 1.25 2.43 13.70
C GLY A 280 2.24 3.59 13.79
N GLY A 281 1.70 4.81 13.76
CA GLY A 281 2.42 6.07 13.61
C GLY A 281 2.01 6.80 12.35
N HIS A 282 2.67 7.91 12.02
CA HIS A 282 2.42 8.61 10.76
C HIS A 282 3.14 7.90 9.60
N PRO A 283 2.60 7.90 8.35
CA PRO A 283 3.39 7.48 7.19
C PRO A 283 4.76 8.19 7.17
N ARG A 284 5.84 7.48 6.81
CA ARG A 284 7.23 7.99 6.80
C ARG A 284 7.86 8.28 8.18
N SER A 285 7.26 7.83 9.27
CA SER A 285 7.83 7.90 10.63
C SER A 285 8.88 6.82 10.96
N GLY A 286 9.26 5.98 9.99
CA GLY A 286 10.23 4.91 10.21
C GLY A 286 9.64 3.52 10.48
N THR A 287 8.32 3.35 10.32
CA THR A 287 7.64 2.06 10.47
C THR A 287 8.25 0.92 9.64
N THR A 288 8.76 1.18 8.43
CA THR A 288 9.42 0.14 7.62
C THR A 288 10.69 -0.39 8.27
N LEU A 289 11.52 0.48 8.87
CA LEU A 289 12.75 0.01 9.52
C LEU A 289 12.42 -0.87 10.73
N LEU A 290 11.45 -0.44 11.54
CA LEU A 290 11.04 -1.20 12.71
C LEU A 290 10.37 -2.53 12.32
N GLU A 291 9.56 -2.53 11.27
CA GLU A 291 8.98 -3.76 10.71
C GLU A 291 10.06 -4.73 10.27
N GLN A 292 11.11 -4.28 9.59
CA GLN A 292 12.22 -5.15 9.18
C GLN A 292 12.99 -5.72 10.37
N ILE A 293 13.20 -4.93 11.42
CA ILE A 293 13.85 -5.38 12.65
C ILE A 293 12.99 -6.43 13.36
N LEU A 294 11.68 -6.21 13.46
CA LEU A 294 10.77 -7.17 14.10
C LEU A 294 10.56 -8.42 13.24
N GLY A 295 10.34 -8.26 11.94
CA GLY A 295 10.12 -9.34 10.96
C GLY A 295 11.38 -10.13 10.57
N ALA A 296 12.54 -9.75 11.10
CA ALA A 296 13.75 -10.57 11.10
C ALA A 296 13.72 -11.65 12.19
N ASN A 297 12.81 -11.56 13.17
CA ASN A 297 12.57 -12.63 14.12
C ASN A 297 11.72 -13.76 13.47
N PRO A 298 12.18 -15.03 13.47
CA PRO A 298 11.42 -16.14 12.87
C PRO A 298 10.03 -16.39 13.46
N ALA A 299 9.77 -15.94 14.69
CA ALA A 299 8.46 -16.05 15.34
C ALA A 299 7.48 -14.92 14.95
N VAL A 300 7.94 -13.91 14.21
CA VAL A 300 7.16 -12.74 13.80
C VAL A 300 6.84 -12.81 12.33
N GLU A 301 5.55 -12.77 12.02
CA GLU A 301 5.04 -12.64 10.65
C GLU A 301 4.56 -11.20 10.44
N ALA A 302 5.28 -10.44 9.62
CA ALA A 302 5.01 -9.04 9.38
C ALA A 302 4.28 -8.80 8.05
N PHE A 303 3.29 -7.91 8.08
CA PHE A 303 2.47 -7.52 6.94
C PHE A 303 2.71 -6.05 6.62
N ASP A 304 3.07 -5.79 5.37
CA ASP A 304 3.44 -4.47 4.85
C ASP A 304 2.22 -3.73 4.32
N GLU A 305 1.63 -2.85 5.15
CA GLU A 305 0.45 -2.02 4.83
C GLU A 305 -0.72 -2.83 4.23
N PRO A 306 -1.18 -3.89 4.91
CA PRO A 306 -2.26 -4.74 4.39
C PRO A 306 -3.56 -3.94 4.23
N GLU A 307 -4.28 -4.19 3.13
CA GLU A 307 -5.59 -3.57 2.89
C GLU A 307 -6.70 -4.20 3.76
N ALA A 308 -6.40 -5.31 4.43
CA ALA A 308 -7.34 -6.13 5.21
C ALA A 308 -8.16 -5.32 6.22
N PHE A 309 -7.53 -4.43 7.00
CA PHE A 309 -8.26 -3.63 7.98
C PHE A 309 -9.25 -2.67 7.32
N ALA A 310 -8.82 -1.98 6.27
CA ALA A 310 -9.69 -1.05 5.55
C ALA A 310 -10.86 -1.78 4.87
N GLN A 311 -10.57 -2.92 4.22
CA GLN A 311 -11.57 -3.70 3.49
C GLN A 311 -12.58 -4.39 4.41
N GLU A 312 -12.11 -5.02 5.48
CA GLU A 312 -12.95 -5.90 6.30
C GLU A 312 -13.60 -5.20 7.49
N ILE A 313 -12.92 -4.22 8.06
CA ILE A 313 -13.38 -3.52 9.26
C ILE A 313 -13.97 -2.18 8.88
N TRP A 314 -13.14 -1.29 8.30
CA TRP A 314 -13.54 0.10 8.09
C TRP A 314 -14.71 0.20 7.11
N ASN A 315 -14.61 -0.43 5.94
CA ASN A 315 -15.67 -0.36 4.92
C ASN A 315 -16.97 -1.06 5.35
N THR A 316 -16.89 -2.01 6.29
CA THR A 316 -18.08 -2.69 6.83
C THR A 316 -18.80 -1.83 7.85
N LEU A 317 -18.06 -1.16 8.74
CA LEU A 317 -18.62 -0.34 9.83
C LEU A 317 -18.92 1.10 9.40
N ALA A 318 -18.22 1.60 8.39
CA ALA A 318 -18.33 2.94 7.85
C ALA A 318 -18.19 2.91 6.30
N PRO A 319 -19.19 2.35 5.58
CA PRO A 319 -19.14 2.25 4.12
C PRO A 319 -19.06 3.61 3.42
N MET A 320 -18.85 3.61 2.11
CA MET A 320 -18.86 4.86 1.33
C MET A 320 -20.24 5.53 1.35
N PRO A 321 -20.33 6.87 1.30
CA PRO A 321 -21.58 7.60 1.39
C PRO A 321 -22.68 7.18 0.39
N PRO A 322 -23.97 7.30 0.77
CA PRO A 322 -24.46 7.79 2.05
C PRO A 322 -24.35 6.72 3.14
N ALA A 323 -23.44 6.92 4.08
CA ALA A 323 -23.14 5.97 5.14
C ALA A 323 -23.35 6.68 6.47
N PRO A 324 -23.89 5.98 7.47
CA PRO A 324 -24.06 6.55 8.79
C PRO A 324 -22.68 6.96 9.35
N VAL A 325 -22.66 8.13 9.99
CA VAL A 325 -21.47 8.59 10.73
C VAL A 325 -21.19 7.57 11.83
N LEU A 326 -19.97 7.04 11.86
CA LEU A 326 -19.53 6.16 12.92
C LEU A 326 -19.55 6.94 14.24
N LYS A 327 -20.37 6.49 15.19
CA LYS A 327 -20.51 7.08 16.53
C LYS A 327 -20.03 6.09 17.57
N LEU A 328 -19.69 6.60 18.75
CA LEU A 328 -19.35 5.76 19.90
C LEU A 328 -20.45 4.73 20.20
N ALA A 329 -21.73 5.12 20.19
CA ALA A 329 -22.84 4.21 20.44
C ALA A 329 -22.87 3.00 19.47
N THR A 330 -22.47 3.20 18.21
CA THR A 330 -22.36 2.13 17.21
C THR A 330 -21.23 1.17 17.57
N LEU A 331 -20.07 1.70 17.98
CA LEU A 331 -18.93 0.88 18.40
C LEU A 331 -19.23 0.11 19.67
N ASP A 332 -19.83 0.78 20.63
CA ASP A 332 -20.11 0.22 21.94
C ASP A 332 -21.16 -0.89 21.85
N GLY A 333 -22.20 -0.67 21.04
CA GLY A 333 -23.27 -1.62 20.78
C GLY A 333 -22.93 -2.79 19.85
N LEU A 334 -21.68 -2.93 19.37
CA LEU A 334 -21.29 -4.09 18.56
C LEU A 334 -21.47 -5.38 19.38
N SER A 335 -22.37 -6.27 18.93
CA SER A 335 -22.60 -7.56 19.57
C SER A 335 -21.34 -8.45 19.52
N LYS A 336 -21.25 -9.43 20.43
CA LYS A 336 -20.13 -10.39 20.45
C LYS A 336 -20.02 -11.11 19.09
N GLU A 337 -21.13 -11.55 18.52
CA GLU A 337 -21.19 -12.26 17.23
C GLU A 337 -20.67 -11.38 16.09
N THR A 338 -21.04 -10.09 16.08
CA THR A 338 -20.55 -9.14 15.08
C THR A 338 -19.04 -8.94 15.20
N ARG A 339 -18.53 -8.82 16.43
CA ARG A 339 -17.08 -8.72 16.67
C ARG A 339 -16.33 -9.98 16.23
N ILE A 340 -16.85 -11.17 16.52
CA ILE A 340 -16.30 -12.46 16.05
C ILE A 340 -16.23 -12.46 14.52
N HIS A 341 -17.33 -12.08 13.85
CA HIS A 341 -17.39 -12.04 12.40
C HIS A 341 -16.32 -11.12 11.79
N LEU A 342 -16.21 -9.90 12.32
CA LEU A 342 -15.25 -8.90 11.85
C LEU A 342 -13.79 -9.32 12.10
N ARG A 343 -13.47 -9.81 13.31
CA ARG A 343 -12.14 -10.35 13.66
C ARG A 343 -11.75 -11.48 12.70
N ASN A 344 -12.67 -12.40 12.43
CA ASN A 344 -12.41 -13.53 11.56
C ASN A 344 -12.18 -13.13 10.10
N ARG A 345 -12.95 -12.15 9.59
CA ARG A 345 -12.74 -11.62 8.23
C ARG A 345 -11.39 -10.93 8.10
N TYR A 346 -11.04 -10.08 9.06
CA TYR A 346 -9.76 -9.38 9.08
C TYR A 346 -8.58 -10.37 9.03
N LEU A 347 -8.52 -11.37 9.92
CA LEU A 347 -7.40 -12.32 9.94
C LEU A 347 -7.31 -13.18 8.68
N ARG A 348 -8.45 -13.60 8.12
CA ARG A 348 -8.48 -14.33 6.84
C ARG A 348 -7.92 -13.48 5.70
N SER A 349 -8.26 -12.21 5.66
CA SER A 349 -7.78 -11.26 4.66
C SER A 349 -6.28 -10.96 4.85
N LEU A 350 -5.83 -10.72 6.09
CA LEU A 350 -4.44 -10.47 6.45
C LEU A 350 -3.52 -11.64 6.04
N LEU A 351 -3.87 -12.86 6.44
CA LEU A 351 -3.06 -14.06 6.18
C LEU A 351 -3.04 -14.48 4.71
N ARG A 352 -3.81 -13.82 3.83
CA ARG A 352 -3.72 -14.02 2.38
C ARG A 352 -2.48 -13.35 1.80
N ASP A 353 -2.08 -12.18 2.29
CA ASP A 353 -1.08 -11.34 1.63
C ASP A 353 0.30 -12.00 1.51
N LYS A 354 0.54 -13.11 2.21
CA LYS A 354 1.74 -13.95 2.11
C LYS A 354 1.64 -15.18 1.19
N ARG A 355 0.45 -15.60 0.74
CA ARG A 355 0.20 -16.94 0.13
C ARG A 355 0.66 -17.11 -1.33
N GLY A 356 1.59 -16.30 -1.80
CA GLY A 356 2.19 -16.42 -3.13
C GLY A 356 3.00 -17.70 -3.39
N GLN A 357 3.07 -18.64 -2.44
CA GLN A 357 3.93 -19.84 -2.49
C GLN A 357 3.25 -21.20 -2.26
N GLY A 358 1.92 -21.30 -2.23
CA GLY A 358 1.28 -22.63 -2.15
C GLY A 358 -0.17 -22.57 -1.70
N GLY A 359 -1.07 -23.05 -2.56
CA GLY A 359 -2.51 -22.99 -2.36
C GLY A 359 -3.00 -23.84 -1.19
N LEU A 360 -4.12 -23.44 -0.60
CA LEU A 360 -4.97 -24.34 0.17
C LEU A 360 -6.46 -24.00 0.02
N THR A 361 -7.22 -25.08 -0.14
CA THR A 361 -8.60 -25.24 -0.60
C THR A 361 -9.59 -25.55 0.53
N ARG A 362 -9.32 -25.19 1.79
CA ARG A 362 -10.22 -25.55 2.90
C ARG A 362 -11.08 -24.40 3.43
N LYS A 363 -12.39 -24.64 3.43
CA LYS A 363 -13.40 -23.85 4.14
C LYS A 363 -13.04 -23.78 5.62
N VAL A 364 -12.80 -22.56 6.12
CA VAL A 364 -12.75 -22.28 7.55
C VAL A 364 -14.20 -22.10 8.02
N SER A 365 -14.73 -23.08 8.74
CA SER A 365 -16.06 -23.03 9.35
C SER A 365 -15.94 -23.36 10.83
N GLY A 366 -16.13 -22.37 11.70
CA GLY A 366 -16.08 -22.52 13.16
C GLY A 366 -15.87 -21.19 13.89
N ASP A 367 -16.22 -21.16 15.18
CA ASP A 367 -16.07 -20.01 16.08
C ASP A 367 -14.63 -19.82 16.60
N SER A 368 -13.78 -20.84 16.43
CA SER A 368 -12.35 -20.84 16.78
C SER A 368 -11.50 -20.80 15.51
N LEU A 369 -10.56 -19.85 15.43
CA LEU A 369 -9.55 -19.77 14.38
C LEU A 369 -8.24 -20.37 14.90
N ASN A 370 -8.02 -21.67 14.65
CA ASN A 370 -6.82 -22.35 15.16
C ASN A 370 -5.65 -22.21 14.19
N SER A 371 -4.42 -22.12 14.72
CA SER A 371 -3.14 -22.08 13.98
C SER A 371 -3.04 -23.12 12.83
N ARG A 372 -3.66 -24.29 13.03
CA ARG A 372 -3.71 -25.42 12.07
C ARG A 372 -4.60 -25.18 10.85
N GLU A 373 -5.63 -24.33 10.94
CA GLU A 373 -6.52 -24.00 9.82
C GLU A 373 -5.91 -22.96 8.87
N PHE A 374 -4.84 -22.29 9.30
CA PHE A 374 -4.16 -21.25 8.52
C PHE A 374 -3.12 -21.77 7.53
N GLY A 375 -2.92 -23.09 7.43
CA GLY A 375 -2.12 -23.70 6.37
C GLY A 375 -0.62 -23.43 6.46
N PHE A 376 -0.09 -23.02 7.62
CA PHE A 376 1.35 -23.04 7.87
C PHE A 376 1.83 -24.50 7.77
N GLN A 377 2.39 -24.89 6.63
CA GLN A 377 2.99 -26.22 6.49
C GLN A 377 4.14 -26.36 7.48
N GLN A 378 4.24 -27.52 8.13
CA GLN A 378 5.51 -27.96 8.68
C GLN A 378 6.51 -27.97 7.52
N GLY A 379 7.52 -27.10 7.56
CA GLY A 379 8.62 -27.19 6.62
C GLY A 379 9.18 -28.62 6.66
N THR A 380 9.52 -29.16 5.49
CA THR A 380 10.06 -30.52 5.29
C THR A 380 11.36 -30.81 6.05
N ASN A 381 11.87 -29.85 6.85
CA ASN A 381 13.04 -29.95 7.70
C ASN A 381 12.72 -29.81 9.20
N GLY A 382 11.54 -30.19 9.68
CA GLY A 382 11.27 -30.45 11.11
C GLY A 382 11.40 -29.26 12.09
N ASN A 383 11.76 -28.05 11.62
CA ASN A 383 12.02 -26.86 12.46
C ASN A 383 11.08 -25.68 12.16
N GLY A 384 9.93 -25.91 11.51
CA GLY A 384 8.99 -24.84 11.20
C GLY A 384 8.28 -24.32 12.46
N THR A 385 8.80 -23.27 13.08
CA THR A 385 8.09 -22.55 14.15
C THR A 385 6.89 -21.84 13.55
N HIS A 386 5.67 -22.23 13.95
CA HIS A 386 4.47 -21.44 13.68
C HIS A 386 4.70 -20.01 14.19
N PRO A 387 4.34 -18.96 13.42
CA PRO A 387 4.51 -17.60 13.90
C PRO A 387 3.68 -17.41 15.17
N GLN A 388 4.29 -16.82 16.18
CA GLN A 388 3.66 -16.53 17.47
C GLN A 388 3.09 -15.11 17.49
N LEU A 389 3.54 -14.25 16.57
CA LEU A 389 3.10 -12.87 16.41
C LEU A 389 2.76 -12.56 14.94
N LEU A 390 1.58 -12.01 14.69
CA LEU A 390 1.25 -11.28 13.47
C LEU A 390 1.47 -9.79 13.72
N LEU A 391 2.33 -9.15 12.92
CA LEU A 391 2.59 -7.72 12.97
C LEU A 391 1.93 -7.04 11.77
N ASP A 392 0.82 -6.34 12.00
CA ASP A 392 0.23 -5.46 11.00
C ASP A 392 0.98 -4.12 11.00
N LYS A 393 1.91 -3.91 10.06
CA LYS A 393 2.54 -2.61 9.86
C LYS A 393 1.63 -1.77 9.00
N ASN A 394 0.92 -0.84 9.61
CA ASN A 394 0.05 0.08 8.90
C ASN A 394 -0.04 1.42 9.62
N PRO A 395 0.68 2.46 9.15
CA PRO A 395 0.67 3.76 9.80
C PRO A 395 -0.69 4.46 9.66
N SER A 396 -1.33 4.38 8.49
CA SER A 396 -2.56 5.13 8.22
C SER A 396 -3.73 4.74 9.15
N PRO A 397 -3.98 3.46 9.48
CA PRO A 397 -4.97 3.04 10.46
C PRO A 397 -4.76 3.53 11.90
N THR A 398 -3.66 4.22 12.22
CA THR A 398 -3.54 4.96 13.49
C THR A 398 -4.71 5.94 13.68
N THR A 399 -5.26 6.50 12.59
CA THR A 399 -6.46 7.34 12.66
C THR A 399 -7.70 6.60 13.17
N ALA A 400 -7.68 5.27 13.15
CA ALA A 400 -8.77 4.38 13.51
C ALA A 400 -8.43 3.53 14.74
N LEU A 401 -7.47 3.93 15.59
CA LEU A 401 -7.01 3.10 16.72
C LEU A 401 -8.13 2.71 17.68
N TYR A 402 -9.15 3.55 17.85
CA TYR A 402 -10.34 3.21 18.63
C TYR A 402 -11.15 2.01 18.06
N LEU A 403 -11.16 1.81 16.74
CA LEU A 403 -11.78 0.63 16.10
C LEU A 403 -10.96 -0.64 16.36
N TRP A 404 -9.64 -0.51 16.28
CA TRP A 404 -8.73 -1.59 16.63
C TRP A 404 -8.97 -2.08 18.05
N LEU A 405 -8.95 -1.17 19.03
CA LEU A 405 -9.14 -1.54 20.44
C LEU A 405 -10.54 -2.07 20.74
N ARG A 406 -11.56 -1.62 20.02
CA ARG A 406 -12.91 -2.16 20.18
C ARG A 406 -13.01 -3.63 19.74
N LEU A 407 -12.31 -3.99 18.66
CA LEU A 407 -12.34 -5.33 18.09
C LEU A 407 -11.27 -6.26 18.65
N PHE A 408 -10.11 -5.72 19.01
CA PHE A 408 -8.93 -6.39 19.54
C PHE A 408 -8.48 -5.69 20.83
N PRO A 409 -9.22 -5.83 21.93
CA PRO A 409 -8.84 -5.23 23.22
C PRO A 409 -7.50 -5.74 23.77
N GLU A 410 -7.02 -6.88 23.29
CA GLU A 410 -5.72 -7.51 23.59
C GLU A 410 -4.56 -7.01 22.72
N LEU A 411 -4.82 -6.09 21.78
CA LEU A 411 -3.84 -5.63 20.81
C LEU A 411 -2.67 -4.90 21.47
N LYS A 412 -1.44 -5.28 21.09
CA LYS A 412 -0.25 -4.50 21.40
C LYS A 412 0.01 -3.46 20.31
N VAL A 413 0.14 -2.20 20.72
CA VAL A 413 0.27 -1.07 19.79
C VAL A 413 1.68 -0.48 19.85
N ILE A 414 2.39 -0.51 18.74
CA ILE A 414 3.71 0.11 18.59
C ILE A 414 3.52 1.37 17.74
N ILE A 415 3.98 2.53 18.24
CA ILE A 415 3.93 3.78 17.50
C ILE A 415 5.35 4.21 17.14
N ALA A 416 5.65 4.21 15.83
CA ALA A 416 6.87 4.82 15.34
C ALA A 416 6.73 6.35 15.33
N LEU A 417 7.70 7.00 15.95
CA LEU A 417 7.85 8.45 15.98
C LEU A 417 9.10 8.83 15.18
N ARG A 418 9.09 10.03 14.61
CA ARG A 418 10.23 10.65 13.92
C ARG A 418 10.06 12.16 14.02
N ASP A 419 11.13 12.94 13.83
CA ASP A 419 11.02 14.40 13.81
C ASP A 419 9.84 14.82 12.88
N PRO A 420 8.83 15.56 13.40
CA PRO A 420 7.66 15.94 12.62
C PRO A 420 7.99 16.65 11.31
N ARG A 421 9.09 17.41 11.28
CA ARG A 421 9.57 18.13 10.10
C ARG A 421 10.10 17.17 9.04
N ASP A 422 10.83 16.14 9.46
CA ASP A 422 11.30 15.07 8.57
C ASP A 422 10.14 14.24 8.01
N VAL A 423 9.10 14.01 8.81
CA VAL A 423 7.89 13.32 8.35
C VAL A 423 7.17 14.12 7.28
N VAL A 424 6.92 15.42 7.53
CA VAL A 424 6.23 16.32 6.59
C VAL A 424 7.00 16.41 5.27
N ILE A 425 8.32 16.65 5.32
CA ILE A 425 9.09 16.74 4.06
C ILE A 425 9.13 15.39 3.34
N SER A 426 9.28 14.28 4.07
CA SER A 426 9.28 12.94 3.47
C SER A 426 7.94 12.64 2.77
N CYS A 427 6.81 13.02 3.39
CA CYS A 427 5.48 12.86 2.80
C CYS A 427 5.28 13.74 1.57
N PHE A 428 5.76 14.99 1.63
CA PHE A 428 5.73 15.90 0.50
C PHE A 428 6.56 15.36 -0.68
N PHE A 429 7.64 14.63 -0.43
CA PHE A 429 8.44 13.97 -1.48
C PHE A 429 7.80 12.72 -2.08
N GLN A 430 6.62 12.28 -1.63
CA GLN A 430 5.99 11.09 -2.20
C GLN A 430 5.19 11.40 -3.48
N ASN A 431 5.27 10.47 -4.44
CA ASN A 431 4.39 10.39 -5.59
C ASN A 431 3.36 9.28 -5.37
N LEU A 432 2.17 9.67 -4.89
CA LEU A 432 1.10 8.75 -4.52
C LEU A 432 -0.13 8.98 -5.39
N ALA A 433 -0.90 7.91 -5.62
CA ALA A 433 -2.19 8.01 -6.29
C ALA A 433 -3.12 8.94 -5.51
N LEU A 434 -3.88 9.79 -6.22
CA LEU A 434 -4.79 10.74 -5.60
C LEU A 434 -5.95 10.02 -4.90
N THR A 435 -6.09 10.32 -3.61
CA THR A 435 -7.18 9.92 -2.73
C THR A 435 -7.49 11.13 -1.83
N PRO A 436 -8.64 11.17 -1.14
CA PRO A 436 -8.89 12.20 -0.12
C PRO A 436 -7.74 12.39 0.88
N THR A 437 -7.07 11.29 1.26
CA THR A 437 -5.89 11.35 2.13
C THR A 437 -4.68 11.92 1.41
N ASN A 438 -4.29 11.36 0.27
CA ASN A 438 -3.06 11.73 -0.43
C ASN A 438 -3.12 13.13 -1.07
N ALA A 439 -4.32 13.65 -1.31
CA ALA A 439 -4.55 15.03 -1.74
C ALA A 439 -3.94 16.06 -0.77
N ASN A 440 -3.75 15.67 0.50
CA ASN A 440 -3.10 16.53 1.48
C ASN A 440 -1.59 16.67 1.28
N PHE A 441 -0.95 15.75 0.55
CA PHE A 441 0.48 15.82 0.26
C PHE A 441 0.81 16.71 -0.94
N LEU A 442 -0.17 17.41 -1.51
CA LEU A 442 0.02 18.30 -2.66
C LEU A 442 0.52 19.70 -2.28
N SER A 443 0.49 20.07 -1.00
CA SER A 443 1.05 21.30 -0.44
C SER A 443 1.61 21.06 0.96
N LEU A 444 2.57 21.86 1.41
CA LEU A 444 3.12 21.73 2.76
C LEU A 444 2.07 22.03 3.83
N GLU A 445 1.20 23.02 3.59
CA GLU A 445 0.14 23.42 4.52
C GLU A 445 -0.88 22.30 4.72
N ARG A 446 -1.27 21.60 3.65
CA ARG A 446 -2.15 20.43 3.80
C ARG A 446 -1.41 19.23 4.38
N THR A 447 -0.12 19.08 4.10
CA THR A 447 0.70 17.99 4.67
C THR A 447 0.80 18.14 6.19
N VAL A 448 1.01 19.36 6.69
CA VAL A 448 1.06 19.63 8.13
C VAL A 448 -0.29 19.42 8.81
N ILE A 449 -1.40 19.78 8.14
CA ILE A 449 -2.76 19.49 8.63
C ILE A 449 -2.98 17.98 8.71
N HIS A 450 -2.58 17.21 7.69
CA HIS A 450 -2.71 15.76 7.72
C HIS A 450 -1.89 15.13 8.86
N TYR A 451 -0.64 15.59 9.03
CA TYR A 451 0.22 15.17 10.14
C TYR A 451 -0.45 15.43 11.50
N ALA A 452 -0.89 16.67 11.71
CA ALA A 452 -1.59 17.07 12.93
C ALA A 452 -2.83 16.22 13.19
N ASN A 453 -3.69 16.07 12.18
CA ASN A 453 -4.93 15.30 12.26
C ASN A 453 -4.72 13.85 12.69
N LEU A 454 -3.65 13.19 12.22
CA LEU A 454 -3.32 11.82 12.60
C LEU A 454 -2.66 11.78 13.98
N MET A 455 -1.69 12.64 14.25
CA MET A 455 -0.97 12.62 15.53
C MET A 455 -1.81 13.12 16.71
N ASP A 456 -2.83 13.94 16.47
CA ASP A 456 -3.85 14.27 17.48
C ASP A 456 -4.63 13.03 17.94
N VAL A 457 -4.89 12.07 17.03
CA VAL A 457 -5.50 10.78 17.38
C VAL A 457 -4.58 10.04 18.32
N TRP A 458 -3.30 9.94 17.95
CA TRP A 458 -2.32 9.25 18.78
C TRP A 458 -2.21 9.90 20.17
N LEU A 459 -2.01 11.21 20.24
CA LEU A 459 -1.90 11.94 21.50
C LEU A 459 -3.14 11.75 22.38
N ARG A 460 -4.35 11.79 21.80
CA ARG A 460 -5.59 11.54 22.53
C ARG A 460 -5.70 10.11 23.04
N MET A 461 -5.38 9.12 22.20
CA MET A 461 -5.42 7.71 22.63
C MET A 461 -4.37 7.41 23.69
N ARG A 462 -3.17 7.98 23.55
CA ARG A 462 -2.09 7.92 24.54
C ARG A 462 -2.52 8.50 25.89
N GLU A 463 -3.21 9.64 25.89
CA GLU A 463 -3.77 10.29 27.08
C GLU A 463 -4.85 9.41 27.74
N LEU A 464 -5.75 8.83 26.95
CA LEU A 464 -6.82 7.97 27.46
C LEU A 464 -6.28 6.70 28.14
N GLY A 465 -5.16 6.15 27.67
CA GLY A 465 -4.54 4.96 28.23
C GLY A 465 -5.44 3.72 28.13
N GLU A 466 -5.29 2.79 29.07
CA GLU A 466 -6.10 1.55 29.21
C GLU A 466 -5.89 0.47 28.14
N PHE A 467 -4.86 0.58 27.29
CA PHE A 467 -4.40 -0.47 26.37
C PHE A 467 -2.86 -0.54 26.38
N ASP A 468 -2.30 -1.62 25.82
CA ASP A 468 -0.86 -1.83 25.83
C ASP A 468 -0.20 -1.15 24.64
N TRP A 469 0.68 -0.18 24.90
CA TRP A 469 1.37 0.56 23.85
C TRP A 469 2.82 0.89 24.19
N ILE A 470 3.61 1.13 23.13
CA ILE A 470 4.99 1.63 23.23
C ILE A 470 5.29 2.61 22.09
N GLU A 471 6.08 3.64 22.37
CA GLU A 471 6.64 4.56 21.37
C GLU A 471 8.11 4.22 21.11
N THR A 472 8.57 4.35 19.87
CA THR A 472 10.00 4.31 19.51
C THR A 472 10.32 5.40 18.50
N ARG A 473 11.42 6.12 18.71
CA ARG A 473 11.86 7.19 17.80
C ARG A 473 12.77 6.60 16.73
N TYR A 474 12.59 7.04 15.50
CA TYR A 474 13.38 6.62 14.35
C TYR A 474 14.87 6.89 14.57
N GLU A 475 15.20 8.04 15.16
CA GLU A 475 16.57 8.46 15.44
C GLU A 475 17.25 7.51 16.45
N ASP A 476 16.55 7.17 17.54
CA ASP A 476 17.06 6.19 18.53
C ASP A 476 17.24 4.81 17.90
N LEU A 477 16.30 4.40 17.03
CA LEU A 477 16.37 3.12 16.34
C LEU A 477 17.52 3.04 15.34
N VAL A 478 17.84 4.15 14.66
CA VAL A 478 18.98 4.24 13.73
C VAL A 478 20.31 4.22 14.51
N GLU A 479 20.39 4.92 15.63
CA GLU A 479 21.62 5.03 16.44
C GLU A 479 21.89 3.79 17.30
N HIS A 480 20.83 3.17 17.84
CA HIS A 480 20.90 2.12 18.85
C HIS A 480 19.97 0.93 18.53
N VAL A 481 20.08 0.38 17.31
CA VAL A 481 19.24 -0.71 16.78
C VAL A 481 19.01 -1.86 17.76
N GLU A 482 20.07 -2.38 18.40
CA GLU A 482 19.94 -3.56 19.26
C GLU A 482 19.23 -3.24 20.58
N VAL A 483 19.48 -2.05 21.16
CA VAL A 483 18.85 -1.62 22.41
C VAL A 483 17.36 -1.36 22.18
N GLU A 484 17.03 -0.54 21.18
CA GLU A 484 15.64 -0.23 20.86
C GLU A 484 14.88 -1.45 20.29
N GLY A 485 15.55 -2.25 19.45
CA GLY A 485 15.01 -3.48 18.90
C GLY A 485 14.65 -4.50 19.99
N LYS A 486 15.52 -4.71 20.99
CA LYS A 486 15.23 -5.56 22.16
C LYS A 486 14.02 -5.04 22.93
N ARG A 487 14.00 -3.75 23.25
CA ARG A 487 12.91 -3.10 23.99
C ARG A 487 11.54 -3.32 23.32
N VAL A 488 11.45 -3.14 22.01
CA VAL A 488 10.19 -3.34 21.27
C VAL A 488 9.86 -4.84 21.12
N THR A 489 10.85 -5.70 20.92
CA THR A 489 10.66 -7.15 20.79
C THR A 489 10.15 -7.77 22.10
N GLU A 490 10.71 -7.35 23.23
CA GLU A 490 10.27 -7.74 24.58
C GLU A 490 8.85 -7.24 24.88
N PHE A 491 8.53 -5.98 24.50
CA PHE A 491 7.17 -5.45 24.63
C PHE A 491 6.15 -6.33 23.90
N VAL A 492 6.45 -6.79 22.69
CA VAL A 492 5.56 -7.73 21.99
C VAL A 492 5.59 -9.15 22.53
N GLY A 493 6.40 -9.45 23.54
CA GLY A 493 6.45 -10.75 24.21
C GLY A 493 7.28 -11.79 23.45
N MET A 494 8.16 -11.36 22.55
CA MET A 494 9.05 -12.24 21.79
C MET A 494 10.48 -12.16 22.36
N PRO A 495 11.27 -13.25 22.28
CA PRO A 495 12.70 -13.18 22.59
C PRO A 495 13.45 -12.49 21.46
N TRP A 496 14.48 -11.71 21.80
CA TRP A 496 15.39 -11.14 20.79
C TRP A 496 16.10 -12.24 20.00
N HIS A 497 16.03 -12.16 18.67
CA HIS A 497 16.72 -13.08 17.77
C HIS A 497 17.94 -12.40 17.13
N PRO A 498 19.11 -13.07 17.01
CA PRO A 498 20.34 -12.48 16.43
C PRO A 498 20.15 -11.88 15.04
N ASP A 499 19.25 -12.44 14.24
CA ASP A 499 18.89 -11.96 12.91
C ASP A 499 18.34 -10.54 12.89
N GLN A 500 17.71 -10.09 13.99
CA GLN A 500 17.17 -8.74 14.10
C GLN A 500 18.27 -7.68 14.09
N ALA A 501 19.45 -7.99 14.65
CA ALA A 501 20.64 -7.14 14.53
C ALA A 501 21.13 -7.04 13.08
N LYS A 502 20.87 -8.06 12.26
CA LYS A 502 21.25 -8.18 10.85
C LYS A 502 20.06 -8.00 9.90
N HIS A 503 19.01 -7.30 10.33
CA HIS A 503 17.76 -7.13 9.58
C HIS A 503 17.94 -6.72 8.11
N HIS A 504 18.94 -5.87 7.82
CA HIS A 504 19.24 -5.39 6.47
C HIS A 504 19.72 -6.52 5.52
N GLU A 505 20.43 -7.53 6.01
CA GLU A 505 20.84 -8.70 5.22
C GLU A 505 19.64 -9.56 4.84
N ILE A 506 18.70 -9.72 5.78
CA ILE A 506 17.47 -10.51 5.58
C ILE A 506 16.49 -9.78 4.67
N ALA A 507 16.38 -8.46 4.83
CA ALA A 507 15.56 -7.62 3.97
C ALA A 507 15.99 -7.72 2.50
N ARG A 508 17.29 -7.85 2.20
CA ARG A 508 17.78 -8.05 0.82
C ARG A 508 17.30 -9.34 0.18
N GLN A 509 16.96 -10.35 0.97
CA GLN A 509 16.50 -11.66 0.48
C GLN A 509 14.97 -11.72 0.31
N LYS A 510 14.22 -10.77 0.88
CA LYS A 510 12.75 -10.72 0.80
C LYS A 510 12.28 -9.77 -0.30
N PHE A 511 11.32 -10.19 -1.12
CA PHE A 511 10.59 -9.30 -2.01
C PHE A 511 9.60 -8.47 -1.16
N LEU A 512 9.80 -7.16 -1.04
CA LEU A 512 8.96 -6.27 -0.24
C LEU A 512 8.20 -5.28 -1.14
N PHE A 513 6.97 -4.95 -0.76
CA PHE A 513 6.05 -4.15 -1.57
C PHE A 513 6.15 -2.64 -1.31
N ALA A 514 6.78 -2.23 -0.20
CA ALA A 514 6.90 -0.84 0.21
C ALA A 514 7.75 0.01 -0.76
N PRO A 515 7.32 1.25 -1.09
CA PRO A 515 8.10 2.22 -1.87
C PRO A 515 9.46 2.58 -1.25
N THR A 516 9.64 2.34 0.05
CA THR A 516 10.83 2.65 0.86
C THR A 516 11.94 1.60 0.76
N PHE A 517 11.70 0.43 0.14
CA PHE A 517 12.61 -0.73 0.19
C PHE A 517 14.07 -0.42 -0.23
N ASN A 518 14.27 0.42 -1.24
CA ASN A 518 15.62 0.76 -1.72
C ASN A 518 16.43 1.59 -0.71
N GLU A 519 15.78 2.32 0.20
CA GLU A 519 16.43 3.08 1.28
C GLU A 519 16.83 2.17 2.45
N VAL A 520 16.06 1.11 2.72
CA VAL A 520 16.22 0.23 3.91
C VAL A 520 17.00 -1.07 3.66
N ALA A 521 17.13 -1.53 2.41
CA ALA A 521 17.99 -2.68 2.07
C ALA A 521 19.49 -2.32 2.04
N LYS A 522 19.80 -1.04 2.17
CA LYS A 522 21.12 -0.48 2.35
C LYS A 522 21.47 -0.52 3.86
N PRO A 523 22.76 -0.58 4.26
CA PRO A 523 23.12 -0.36 5.67
C PRO A 523 22.46 0.93 6.19
N LEU A 524 22.12 0.97 7.47
CA LEU A 524 21.47 2.16 8.06
C LEU A 524 22.27 3.42 7.75
N TYR A 525 21.66 4.31 6.97
CA TYR A 525 22.25 5.59 6.62
C TYR A 525 21.49 6.72 7.31
N ASN A 526 22.22 7.59 8.00
CA ASN A 526 21.70 8.75 8.72
C ASN A 526 21.17 9.88 7.80
N LYS A 527 21.25 9.74 6.47
CA LYS A 527 20.81 10.77 5.49
C LYS A 527 19.35 11.21 5.68
N SER A 528 18.51 10.34 6.24
CA SER A 528 17.11 10.62 6.53
C SER A 528 16.91 11.43 7.82
N VAL A 529 17.86 11.40 8.75
CA VAL A 529 17.77 12.10 10.05
C VAL A 529 18.17 13.57 9.84
N GLY A 530 17.27 14.49 10.17
CA GLY A 530 17.49 15.92 10.01
C GLY A 530 17.49 16.40 8.56
N ARG A 531 16.96 15.60 7.62
CA ARG A 531 16.80 15.97 6.20
C ARG A 531 16.02 17.27 6.03
N TRP A 532 15.07 17.53 6.92
CA TRP A 532 14.26 18.75 6.94
C TRP A 532 15.11 20.03 6.99
N LYS A 533 16.33 19.98 7.54
CA LYS A 533 17.24 21.14 7.62
C LYS A 533 17.61 21.68 6.24
N ASN A 534 17.70 20.80 5.24
CA ASN A 534 17.95 21.18 3.84
C ASN A 534 16.79 21.98 3.23
N TYR A 535 15.61 21.92 3.86
CA TYR A 535 14.37 22.57 3.45
C TYR A 535 13.83 23.51 4.54
N ALA A 536 14.70 23.95 5.47
CA ALA A 536 14.28 24.73 6.63
C ALA A 536 13.58 26.04 6.24
N LYS A 537 14.05 26.68 5.16
CA LYS A 537 13.49 27.91 4.61
C LYS A 537 12.06 27.68 4.09
N GLU A 538 11.85 26.60 3.34
CA GLU A 538 10.55 26.25 2.78
C GLU A 538 9.56 25.77 3.86
N LEU A 539 10.06 25.21 4.96
CA LEU A 539 9.25 24.78 6.10
C LEU A 539 8.91 25.90 7.08
N GLU A 540 9.62 27.04 7.07
CA GLU A 540 9.42 28.19 7.97
C GLU A 540 7.92 28.54 8.17
N PRO A 541 7.08 28.65 7.12
CA PRO A 541 5.67 29.06 7.28
C PRO A 541 4.79 28.06 8.04
N ILE A 542 5.24 26.82 8.21
CA ILE A 542 4.49 25.74 8.88
C ILE A 542 5.14 25.26 10.19
N GLN A 543 6.28 25.82 10.60
CA GLN A 543 6.99 25.37 11.79
C GLN A 543 6.18 25.54 13.08
N GLU A 544 5.45 26.64 13.23
CA GLU A 544 4.61 26.90 14.42
C GLU A 544 3.56 25.80 14.63
N ARG A 545 3.02 25.24 13.54
CA ARG A 545 2.04 24.14 13.61
C ARG A 545 2.68 22.81 14.01
N LEU A 546 3.97 22.63 13.75
CA LEU A 546 4.71 21.42 14.12
C LEU A 546 5.32 21.49 15.52
N ALA A 547 5.52 22.69 16.06
CA ALA A 547 6.17 22.90 17.35
C ALA A 547 5.53 22.09 18.51
N PRO A 548 4.19 22.02 18.68
CA PRO A 548 3.58 21.21 19.74
C PRO A 548 3.95 19.73 19.65
N TYR A 549 4.04 19.19 18.44
CA TYR A 549 4.41 17.79 18.22
C TYR A 549 5.91 17.55 18.41
N CYS A 550 6.76 18.50 18.00
CA CYS A 550 8.21 18.41 18.26
C CYS A 550 8.45 18.30 19.77
N LYS A 551 7.81 19.18 20.55
CA LYS A 551 7.84 19.13 22.02
C LYS A 551 7.29 17.83 22.59
N ALA A 552 6.11 17.40 22.12
CA ALA A 552 5.43 16.21 22.63
C ALA A 552 6.19 14.90 22.37
N PHE A 553 7.07 14.87 21.36
CA PHE A 553 7.86 13.70 20.96
C PHE A 553 9.37 13.86 21.25
N GLY A 554 9.77 14.91 21.98
CA GLY A 554 11.15 15.08 22.43
C GLY A 554 12.14 15.54 21.36
N TYR A 555 11.69 16.33 20.38
CA TYR A 555 12.54 16.98 19.38
C TYR A 555 12.74 18.45 19.73
N ALA A 556 13.96 18.96 19.52
CA ALA A 556 14.28 20.37 19.71
C ALA A 556 13.46 21.26 18.77
N HIS A 557 13.04 22.42 19.27
CA HIS A 557 12.31 23.43 18.50
C HIS A 557 13.19 24.04 17.41
#